data_AF-A0A957YLD5-F1
#
_entry.id   AF-A0A957YLD5-F1
#
_cell.length_a   1.000
_cell.length_b   1.000
_cell.length_c   1.000
_cell.angle_alpha   90.00
_cell.angle_beta   90.00
_cell.angle_gamma   90.00
#
_symmetry.space_group_name_H-M   'P 1'
#
loop_
_entity.id
_entity.type
_entity.pdbx_description
1 polymer ?
#
loop_
_entity_poly.entity_id
_entity_poly.type
_entity_poly.pdbx_seq_one_letter_code
_entity_poly.pdbx_strand_id
1 'polypeptide(L)'
;NMDAPDPETDVLLAEEQGMMIERREQVVEASPAERYNAFTHIGGEKGWFRYHILWQLRGLFDRIIGGVGMRSRHLYSNRDLIQGQLLDFWRVEKLDPPQMMRLRAEMKLPGRGWLQFETEPLDDNRTKLTQTAFYAPRGLLGTLYWYVLIPFHGPIFGNMSREIATRAEALAQGKSLDTVLQERKTITRRNTLALPLALGLPLIAGAAGAVATTQSLTSWYKCLKKPTWNPPNSIFGPVWTTLYLMMGLASWLVWTRRDEQETEVNGALRWYGVQLGFNTLWSFLFFGLRRPDLALFDIAALWSTLLATIISFKRVRQVAALLLVPYFLWVSFASLLNTAIWWLNREK
;
A
#
# COMPACT_ATOMS: atom_id res chain seq x y z
N ASN A 1 18.92 -6.31 -2.83
CA ASN A 1 18.18 -7.54 -2.49
C ASN A 1 16.76 -7.16 -2.23
N MET A 2 15.96 -7.16 -3.30
CA MET A 2 15.18 -8.34 -3.71
C MET A 2 14.28 -8.72 -2.56
N ASP A 3 13.00 -8.38 -2.74
CA ASP A 3 11.91 -8.66 -1.83
C ASP A 3 12.05 -10.07 -1.23
N ALA A 4 11.73 -10.20 0.06
CA ALA A 4 11.56 -11.52 0.67
C ALA A 4 10.70 -12.39 -0.25
N PRO A 5 10.97 -13.71 -0.34
CA PRO A 5 10.45 -14.55 -1.41
C PRO A 5 8.93 -14.39 -1.50
N ASP A 6 8.45 -13.93 -2.65
CA ASP A 6 7.04 -14.03 -3.01
C ASP A 6 6.68 -15.52 -2.82
N PRO A 7 5.63 -15.87 -2.05
CA PRO A 7 5.24 -17.28 -1.93
C PRO A 7 5.05 -17.82 -3.34
N GLU A 8 5.95 -18.72 -3.75
CA GLU A 8 6.20 -19.22 -5.12
C GLU A 8 5.09 -18.86 -6.11
N THR A 9 5.13 -17.62 -6.61
CA THR A 9 4.20 -17.17 -7.64
C THR A 9 4.94 -17.17 -8.96
N ASP A 10 4.90 -18.31 -9.65
CA ASP A 10 5.51 -18.43 -10.97
C ASP A 10 4.67 -17.64 -11.98
N VAL A 11 5.29 -16.61 -12.57
CA VAL A 11 4.67 -15.78 -13.61
C VAL A 11 5.29 -16.13 -14.95
N LEU A 12 4.49 -16.68 -15.86
CA LEU A 12 4.90 -17.03 -17.21
C LEU A 12 4.18 -16.12 -18.22
N LEU A 13 4.97 -15.36 -18.98
CA LEU A 13 4.52 -14.63 -20.15
C LEU A 13 4.95 -15.41 -21.39
N ALA A 14 3.98 -15.84 -22.19
CA ALA A 14 4.23 -16.57 -23.43
C ALA A 14 3.40 -16.00 -24.59
N GLU A 15 3.91 -16.19 -25.80
CA GLU A 15 3.17 -15.97 -27.03
C GLU A 15 3.00 -17.31 -27.74
N GLU A 16 1.77 -17.79 -27.83
CA GLU A 16 1.47 -19.09 -28.45
C GLU A 16 0.41 -18.89 -29.53
N GLN A 17 0.75 -19.23 -30.77
CA GLN A 17 -0.13 -19.07 -31.95
C GLN A 17 -0.70 -17.65 -32.11
N GLY A 18 0.08 -16.62 -31.73
CA GLY A 18 -0.32 -15.21 -31.77
C GLY A 18 -1.27 -14.78 -30.64
N MET A 19 -1.53 -15.66 -29.66
CA MET A 19 -2.15 -15.28 -28.39
C MET A 19 -1.09 -14.92 -27.36
N MET A 20 -1.31 -13.81 -26.68
CA MET A 20 -0.54 -13.40 -25.53
C MET A 20 -1.13 -14.08 -24.29
N ILE A 21 -0.28 -14.75 -23.53
CA ILE A 21 -0.66 -15.54 -22.37
C ILE A 21 0.12 -15.04 -21.16
N GLU A 22 -0.59 -14.66 -20.11
CA GLU A 22 0.00 -14.43 -18.78
C GLU A 22 -0.56 -15.47 -17.82
N ARG A 23 0.29 -16.37 -17.36
CA ARG A 23 -0.04 -17.38 -16.36
C ARG A 23 0.61 -17.04 -15.03
N ARG A 24 -0.15 -17.20 -13.95
CA ARG A 24 0.31 -17.08 -12.56
C ARG A 24 -0.10 -18.33 -11.80
N GLU A 25 0.85 -18.97 -11.15
CA GLU A 25 0.61 -20.18 -10.38
C GLU A 25 0.94 -19.93 -8.92
N GLN A 26 0.12 -20.41 -8.00
CA GLN A 26 0.36 -20.29 -6.55
C GLN A 26 -0.14 -21.55 -5.84
N VAL A 27 0.63 -22.06 -4.88
CA VAL A 27 0.18 -23.12 -3.97
C VAL A 27 -0.68 -22.53 -2.85
N VAL A 28 -1.81 -23.17 -2.57
CA VAL A 28 -2.77 -22.72 -1.55
C VAL A 28 -3.11 -23.90 -0.64
N GLU A 29 -3.22 -23.66 0.66
CA GLU A 29 -3.59 -24.64 1.70
C GLU A 29 -5.13 -24.73 1.83
N ALA A 30 -5.79 -25.30 0.83
CA ALA A 30 -7.24 -25.52 0.81
C ALA A 30 -7.61 -26.70 -0.11
N SER A 31 -8.76 -27.33 0.07
CA SER A 31 -9.24 -28.35 -0.89
C SER A 31 -9.62 -27.72 -2.25
N PRO A 32 -9.68 -28.50 -3.34
CA PRO A 32 -10.17 -28.01 -4.63
C PRO A 32 -11.61 -27.45 -4.58
N ALA A 33 -12.48 -28.01 -3.74
CA ALA A 33 -13.86 -27.57 -3.59
C ALA A 33 -13.99 -26.20 -2.90
N GLU A 34 -13.23 -25.98 -1.82
CA GLU A 34 -13.19 -24.68 -1.12
C GLU A 34 -12.63 -23.58 -2.02
N ARG A 35 -11.69 -23.93 -2.89
CA ARG A 35 -11.16 -23.01 -3.90
C ARG A 35 -12.12 -22.71 -5.02
N TYR A 36 -12.78 -23.74 -5.56
CA TYR A 36 -13.84 -23.54 -6.54
C TYR A 36 -14.88 -22.56 -6.00
N ASN A 37 -15.25 -22.70 -4.73
CA ASN A 37 -16.14 -21.77 -4.06
C ASN A 37 -15.55 -20.34 -3.98
N ALA A 38 -14.25 -20.19 -3.66
CA ALA A 38 -13.58 -18.89 -3.57
C ALA A 38 -13.57 -18.10 -4.89
N PHE A 39 -13.26 -18.73 -6.03
CA PHE A 39 -13.20 -18.02 -7.32
C PHE A 39 -14.56 -17.92 -8.05
N THR A 40 -15.51 -18.82 -7.78
CA THR A 40 -16.87 -18.69 -8.34
C THR A 40 -17.70 -17.58 -7.67
N HIS A 41 -17.23 -17.05 -6.54
CA HIS A 41 -17.84 -15.91 -5.84
C HIS A 41 -17.12 -14.56 -6.09
N ILE A 42 -16.37 -14.46 -7.19
CA ILE A 42 -15.77 -13.20 -7.65
C ILE A 42 -16.84 -12.31 -8.33
N GLY A 43 -16.74 -10.98 -8.19
CA GLY A 43 -17.60 -10.03 -8.91
C GLY A 43 -18.94 -9.69 -8.22
N GLY A 44 -19.72 -8.78 -8.83
CA GLY A 44 -21.00 -8.30 -8.28
C GLY A 44 -20.85 -7.43 -7.02
N GLU A 45 -21.74 -7.57 -6.03
CA GLU A 45 -21.68 -6.80 -4.76
C GLU A 45 -20.40 -7.03 -3.95
N LYS A 46 -19.69 -8.14 -4.22
CA LYS A 46 -18.42 -8.50 -3.59
C LYS A 46 -17.20 -7.86 -4.30
N GLY A 47 -17.42 -7.26 -5.48
CA GLY A 47 -16.44 -6.50 -6.25
C GLY A 47 -15.25 -7.30 -6.80
N TRP A 48 -14.33 -6.60 -7.48
CA TRP A 48 -13.07 -7.14 -8.04
C TRP A 48 -11.86 -6.78 -7.17
N PHE A 49 -11.96 -7.07 -5.87
CA PHE A 49 -10.84 -6.96 -4.93
C PHE A 49 -10.24 -5.54 -4.80
N ARG A 50 -8.92 -5.37 -4.94
CA ARG A 50 -8.16 -4.15 -4.54
C ARG A 50 -8.27 -2.94 -5.50
N TYR A 51 -8.94 -3.07 -6.65
CA TYR A 51 -9.03 -2.00 -7.66
C TYR A 51 -10.44 -1.78 -8.20
N HIS A 52 -11.46 -2.04 -7.38
CA HIS A 52 -12.85 -1.96 -7.83
C HIS A 52 -13.23 -0.63 -8.51
N ILE A 53 -12.69 0.50 -8.04
CA ILE A 53 -12.86 1.81 -8.69
C ILE A 53 -12.26 1.87 -10.10
N LEU A 54 -11.07 1.31 -10.33
CA LEU A 54 -10.47 1.28 -11.67
C LEU A 54 -11.33 0.44 -12.61
N TRP A 55 -11.89 -0.66 -12.10
CA TRP A 55 -12.84 -1.46 -12.86
C TRP A 55 -14.15 -0.71 -13.14
N GLN A 56 -14.68 0.06 -12.18
CA GLN A 56 -15.85 0.92 -12.40
C GLN A 56 -15.60 1.99 -13.46
N LEU A 57 -14.45 2.67 -13.39
CA LEU A 57 -14.03 3.63 -14.41
C LEU A 57 -13.90 2.96 -15.77
N ARG A 58 -13.25 1.79 -15.84
CA ARG A 58 -13.12 1.02 -17.08
C ARG A 58 -14.46 0.61 -17.67
N GLY A 59 -15.40 0.19 -16.82
CA GLY A 59 -16.78 -0.14 -17.21
C GLY A 59 -17.56 1.09 -17.69
N LEU A 60 -17.35 2.26 -17.08
CA LEU A 60 -17.94 3.51 -17.55
C LEU A 60 -17.41 3.88 -18.94
N PHE A 61 -16.09 3.85 -19.13
CA PHE A 61 -15.47 4.08 -20.44
C PHE A 61 -16.00 3.12 -21.49
N ASP A 62 -16.13 1.84 -21.15
CA ASP A 62 -16.71 0.83 -22.02
C ASP A 62 -18.10 1.22 -22.51
N ARG A 63 -18.96 1.65 -21.58
CA ARG A 63 -20.33 2.07 -21.88
C ARG A 63 -20.35 3.32 -22.78
N ILE A 64 -19.46 4.27 -22.55
CA ILE A 64 -19.33 5.49 -23.38
C ILE A 64 -19.02 5.12 -24.83
N ILE A 65 -18.15 4.15 -25.07
CA ILE A 65 -17.81 3.68 -26.42
C ILE A 65 -18.80 2.63 -26.95
N GLY A 66 -19.94 2.41 -26.30
CA GLY A 66 -21.01 1.51 -26.72
C GLY A 66 -20.78 0.03 -26.41
N GLY A 67 -19.98 -0.28 -25.39
CA GLY A 67 -19.80 -1.61 -24.83
C GLY A 67 -20.84 -1.95 -23.75
N VAL A 68 -20.67 -3.10 -23.09
CA VAL A 68 -21.63 -3.67 -22.12
C VAL A 68 -21.62 -2.89 -20.79
N GLY A 69 -20.46 -2.34 -20.42
CA GLY A 69 -20.21 -1.67 -19.14
C GLY A 69 -20.20 -2.61 -17.93
N MET A 70 -20.11 -2.06 -16.71
CA MET A 70 -20.27 -2.84 -15.47
C MET A 70 -21.76 -3.09 -15.19
N ARG A 71 -22.20 -4.34 -15.36
CA ARG A 71 -23.53 -4.78 -14.94
C ARG A 71 -23.40 -5.59 -13.66
N SER A 72 -23.46 -4.91 -12.51
CA SER A 72 -23.38 -5.57 -11.21
C SER A 72 -24.47 -6.63 -11.07
N ARG A 73 -24.15 -7.74 -10.40
CA ARG A 73 -25.05 -8.87 -10.09
C ARG A 73 -26.24 -8.35 -9.27
N HIS A 74 -27.34 -7.97 -9.92
CA HIS A 74 -28.46 -7.37 -9.19
C HIS A 74 -29.41 -8.38 -8.53
N LEU A 75 -29.32 -9.71 -8.80
CA LEU A 75 -30.42 -10.60 -8.42
C LEU A 75 -30.11 -12.02 -7.88
N TYR A 76 -28.87 -12.52 -7.76
CA TYR A 76 -28.67 -13.93 -7.36
C TYR A 76 -27.39 -14.21 -6.54
N SER A 77 -27.04 -13.37 -5.56
CA SER A 77 -25.79 -13.41 -4.77
C SER A 77 -25.40 -14.78 -4.15
N ASN A 78 -26.38 -15.68 -3.94
CA ASN A 78 -26.23 -16.95 -3.20
C ASN A 78 -26.43 -18.24 -4.03
N ARG A 79 -26.56 -18.17 -5.37
CA ARG A 79 -26.65 -19.37 -6.23
C ARG A 79 -25.36 -19.58 -7.02
N ASP A 80 -25.05 -20.84 -7.31
CA ASP A 80 -23.93 -21.27 -8.14
C ASP A 80 -23.93 -20.54 -9.49
N LEU A 81 -22.73 -20.26 -10.02
CA LEU A 81 -22.56 -19.67 -11.34
C LEU A 81 -23.14 -20.61 -12.41
N ILE A 82 -23.80 -20.03 -13.41
CA ILE A 82 -24.32 -20.77 -14.55
C ILE A 82 -23.49 -20.42 -15.78
N GLN A 83 -23.15 -21.43 -16.58
CA GLN A 83 -22.48 -21.21 -17.86
C GLN A 83 -23.33 -20.30 -18.76
N GLY A 84 -22.70 -19.32 -19.39
CA GLY A 84 -23.35 -18.29 -20.22
C GLY A 84 -23.79 -17.04 -19.46
N GLN A 85 -23.78 -17.05 -18.12
CA GLN A 85 -24.15 -15.90 -17.28
C GLN A 85 -23.17 -14.74 -17.45
N LEU A 86 -23.68 -13.52 -17.41
CA LEU A 86 -22.88 -12.29 -17.37
C LEU A 86 -22.46 -11.99 -15.92
N LEU A 87 -21.17 -11.78 -15.72
CA LEU A 87 -20.52 -11.36 -14.48
C LEU A 87 -19.84 -10.01 -14.75
N ASP A 88 -20.52 -8.91 -14.44
CA ASP A 88 -20.12 -7.55 -14.80
C ASP A 88 -19.93 -7.38 -16.32
N PHE A 89 -18.69 -7.31 -16.78
CA PHE A 89 -18.30 -7.22 -18.20
C PHE A 89 -17.66 -8.52 -18.71
N TRP A 90 -17.74 -9.59 -17.93
CA TRP A 90 -17.32 -10.93 -18.31
C TRP A 90 -18.54 -11.80 -18.58
N ARG A 91 -18.38 -12.78 -19.45
CA ARG A 91 -19.33 -13.89 -19.60
C ARG A 91 -18.66 -15.16 -19.11
N VAL A 92 -19.37 -15.91 -18.28
CA VAL A 92 -18.98 -17.27 -17.90
C VAL A 92 -19.04 -18.12 -19.15
N GLU A 93 -17.89 -18.42 -19.74
CA GLU A 93 -17.81 -19.16 -21.01
C GLU A 93 -17.82 -20.66 -20.76
N LYS A 94 -17.10 -21.12 -19.74
CA LYS A 94 -17.03 -22.53 -19.34
C LYS A 94 -16.91 -22.63 -17.81
N LEU A 95 -17.63 -23.59 -17.24
CA LEU A 95 -17.49 -24.05 -15.86
C LEU A 95 -17.25 -25.55 -15.89
N ASP A 96 -16.25 -26.00 -15.15
CA ASP A 96 -15.89 -27.41 -14.98
C ASP A 96 -15.65 -27.66 -13.48
N PRO A 97 -16.71 -27.77 -12.67
CA PRO A 97 -16.58 -27.90 -11.22
C PRO A 97 -15.88 -29.21 -10.82
N PRO A 98 -14.98 -29.23 -9.82
CA PRO A 98 -14.46 -28.10 -9.04
C PRO A 98 -13.13 -27.53 -9.60
N GLN A 99 -12.77 -27.86 -10.83
CA GLN A 99 -11.41 -27.68 -11.37
C GLN A 99 -11.21 -26.39 -12.15
N MET A 100 -12.22 -25.86 -12.84
CA MET A 100 -12.00 -24.74 -13.76
C MET A 100 -13.19 -23.80 -13.95
N MET A 101 -12.88 -22.51 -14.07
CA MET A 101 -13.80 -21.48 -14.54
C MET A 101 -13.11 -20.61 -15.59
N ARG A 102 -13.76 -20.42 -16.75
CA ARG A 102 -13.31 -19.50 -17.80
C ARG A 102 -14.30 -18.36 -18.00
N LEU A 103 -13.77 -17.15 -17.96
CA LEU A 103 -14.48 -15.91 -18.21
C LEU A 103 -14.01 -15.33 -19.54
N ARG A 104 -14.94 -14.98 -20.43
CA ARG A 104 -14.66 -14.24 -21.67
C ARG A 104 -15.00 -12.76 -21.50
N ALA A 105 -14.09 -11.87 -21.87
CA ALA A 105 -14.34 -10.43 -21.82
C ALA A 105 -15.40 -10.03 -22.86
N GLU A 106 -16.41 -9.27 -22.43
CA GLU A 106 -17.43 -8.67 -23.32
C GLU A 106 -17.23 -7.16 -23.50
N MET A 107 -16.37 -6.55 -22.70
CA MET A 107 -15.96 -5.16 -22.89
C MET A 107 -15.27 -4.98 -24.26
N LYS A 108 -15.40 -3.79 -24.84
CA LYS A 108 -14.72 -3.43 -26.09
C LYS A 108 -13.22 -3.35 -25.85
N LEU A 109 -12.49 -4.20 -26.56
CA LEU A 109 -11.03 -4.30 -26.54
C LEU A 109 -10.54 -4.36 -27.99
N PRO A 110 -9.32 -3.90 -28.31
CA PRO A 110 -8.71 -4.10 -29.61
C PRO A 110 -8.23 -5.56 -29.81
N GLY A 111 -9.09 -6.53 -29.49
CA GLY A 111 -8.77 -7.95 -29.43
C GLY A 111 -9.88 -8.75 -28.76
N ARG A 112 -9.56 -9.98 -28.32
CA ARG A 112 -10.43 -10.81 -27.47
C ARG A 112 -9.64 -11.23 -26.24
N GLY A 113 -10.26 -11.17 -25.06
CA GLY A 113 -9.61 -11.50 -23.79
C GLY A 113 -10.38 -12.57 -23.04
N TRP A 114 -9.66 -13.45 -22.36
CA TRP A 114 -10.20 -14.45 -21.44
C TRP A 114 -9.41 -14.43 -20.13
N LEU A 115 -10.09 -14.79 -19.06
CA LEU A 115 -9.48 -15.02 -17.75
C LEU A 115 -9.94 -16.39 -17.26
N GLN A 116 -8.99 -17.25 -16.96
CA GLN A 116 -9.21 -18.63 -16.54
C GLN A 116 -8.62 -18.85 -15.15
N PHE A 117 -9.37 -19.56 -14.32
CA PHE A 117 -8.91 -20.06 -13.04
C PHE A 117 -8.99 -21.58 -13.06
N GLU A 118 -7.90 -22.24 -12.65
CA GLU A 118 -7.77 -23.69 -12.59
C GLU A 118 -7.25 -24.11 -11.22
N THR A 119 -7.68 -25.29 -10.77
CA THR A 119 -7.24 -25.92 -9.53
C THR A 119 -6.80 -27.35 -9.78
N GLU A 120 -5.56 -27.66 -9.40
CA GLU A 120 -4.98 -29.00 -9.50
C GLU A 120 -4.62 -29.55 -8.10
N PRO A 121 -5.21 -30.66 -7.62
CA PRO A 121 -4.84 -31.31 -6.35
C PRO A 121 -3.35 -31.64 -6.32
N LEU A 122 -2.65 -31.16 -5.30
CA LEU A 122 -1.26 -31.57 -5.01
C LEU A 122 -1.24 -32.64 -3.92
N ASP A 123 -2.09 -32.48 -2.90
CA ASP A 123 -2.43 -33.47 -1.87
C ASP A 123 -3.82 -33.17 -1.26
N ASP A 124 -4.18 -33.82 -0.15
CA ASP A 124 -5.50 -33.69 0.48
C ASP A 124 -5.82 -32.26 0.97
N ASN A 125 -4.79 -31.47 1.31
CA ASN A 125 -4.95 -30.14 1.88
C ASN A 125 -4.34 -29.03 1.01
N ARG A 126 -3.57 -29.40 -0.02
CA ARG A 126 -2.90 -28.47 -0.93
C ARG A 126 -3.31 -28.73 -2.36
N THR A 127 -3.36 -27.65 -3.11
CA THR A 127 -3.64 -27.65 -4.53
C THR A 127 -2.94 -26.46 -5.14
N LYS A 128 -2.71 -26.53 -6.44
CA LYS A 128 -2.15 -25.46 -7.24
C LYS A 128 -3.28 -24.64 -7.83
N LEU A 129 -3.28 -23.32 -7.57
CA LEU A 129 -4.17 -22.36 -8.21
C LEU A 129 -3.45 -21.74 -9.40
N THR A 130 -4.00 -21.95 -10.60
CA THR A 130 -3.47 -21.39 -11.84
C THR A 130 -4.44 -20.32 -12.35
N GLN A 131 -3.98 -19.08 -12.42
CA GLN A 131 -4.71 -17.96 -13.02
C GLN A 131 -4.07 -17.63 -14.37
N THR A 132 -4.81 -17.82 -15.46
CA THR A 132 -4.32 -17.53 -16.81
C THR A 132 -5.16 -16.45 -17.49
N ALA A 133 -4.52 -15.35 -17.87
CA ALA A 133 -5.08 -14.34 -18.76
C ALA A 133 -4.65 -14.62 -20.20
N PHE A 134 -5.63 -14.86 -21.07
CA PHE A 134 -5.40 -15.03 -22.51
C PHE A 134 -5.84 -13.77 -23.26
N TYR A 135 -5.05 -13.32 -24.22
CA TYR A 135 -5.40 -12.19 -25.06
C TYR A 135 -5.02 -12.44 -26.52
N ALA A 136 -6.01 -12.43 -27.38
CA ALA A 136 -5.84 -12.51 -28.83
C ALA A 136 -5.93 -11.09 -29.42
N PRO A 137 -4.80 -10.40 -29.66
CA PRO A 137 -4.79 -9.04 -30.21
C PRO A 137 -5.39 -9.00 -31.62
N ARG A 138 -6.05 -7.89 -31.96
CA ARG A 138 -6.42 -7.57 -33.35
C ARG A 138 -5.50 -6.49 -33.90
N GLY A 139 -4.64 -6.89 -34.85
CA GLY A 139 -3.72 -5.99 -35.54
C GLY A 139 -2.71 -5.32 -34.60
N LEU A 140 -2.07 -4.26 -35.10
CA LEU A 140 -1.02 -3.54 -34.37
C LEU A 140 -1.55 -2.86 -33.10
N LEU A 141 -2.74 -2.26 -33.17
CA LEU A 141 -3.34 -1.57 -32.02
C LEU A 141 -3.67 -2.51 -30.86
N GLY A 142 -4.09 -3.76 -31.16
CA GLY A 142 -4.28 -4.79 -30.15
C GLY A 142 -2.99 -5.18 -29.46
N THR A 143 -1.94 -5.37 -30.25
CA THR A 143 -0.60 -5.69 -29.74
C THR A 143 -0.08 -4.59 -28.82
N LEU A 144 -0.17 -3.32 -29.27
CA LEU A 144 0.24 -2.17 -28.47
C LEU A 144 -0.55 -2.06 -27.16
N TYR A 145 -1.86 -2.31 -27.20
CA TYR A 145 -2.72 -2.29 -26.02
C TYR A 145 -2.24 -3.25 -24.93
N TRP A 146 -1.83 -4.47 -25.31
CA TRP A 146 -1.29 -5.44 -24.36
C TRP A 146 -0.02 -4.92 -23.66
N TYR A 147 0.98 -4.48 -24.43
CA TYR A 147 2.25 -4.00 -23.88
C TYR A 147 2.09 -2.79 -22.96
N VAL A 148 1.15 -1.88 -23.27
CA VAL A 148 0.83 -0.73 -22.40
C VAL A 148 0.25 -1.18 -21.05
N LEU A 149 -0.46 -2.32 -21.01
CA LEU A 149 -1.11 -2.82 -19.80
C LEU A 149 -0.23 -3.74 -18.93
N ILE A 150 0.83 -4.33 -19.48
CA ILE A 150 1.79 -5.17 -18.74
C ILE A 150 2.20 -4.59 -17.36
N PRO A 151 2.62 -3.31 -17.22
CA PRO A 151 3.00 -2.77 -15.90
C PRO A 151 1.84 -2.75 -14.88
N PHE A 152 0.60 -2.77 -15.34
CA PHE A 152 -0.60 -2.81 -14.51
C PHE A 152 -1.10 -4.23 -14.22
N HIS A 153 -0.76 -5.21 -15.07
CA HIS A 153 -1.14 -6.61 -14.89
C HIS A 153 -0.63 -7.19 -13.58
N GLY A 154 0.64 -6.94 -13.23
CA GLY A 154 1.23 -7.39 -11.96
C GLY A 154 0.39 -7.03 -10.74
N PRO A 155 0.12 -5.73 -10.50
CA PRO A 155 -0.77 -5.30 -9.44
C PRO A 155 -2.20 -5.86 -9.55
N ILE A 156 -2.81 -5.85 -10.74
CA ILE A 156 -4.22 -6.25 -10.90
C ILE A 156 -4.40 -7.76 -10.69
N PHE A 157 -3.70 -8.57 -11.48
CA PHE A 157 -3.81 -10.03 -11.49
C PHE A 157 -3.13 -10.68 -10.31
N GLY A 158 -2.02 -10.13 -9.80
CA GLY A 158 -1.38 -10.63 -8.58
C GLY A 158 -2.21 -10.41 -7.33
N ASN A 159 -2.86 -9.24 -7.18
CA ASN A 159 -3.77 -9.03 -6.04
C ASN A 159 -5.06 -9.87 -6.16
N MET A 160 -5.52 -10.13 -7.39
CA MET A 160 -6.67 -10.99 -7.64
C MET A 160 -6.39 -12.42 -7.17
N SER A 161 -5.29 -13.02 -7.66
CA SER A 161 -4.88 -14.37 -7.31
C SER A 161 -4.67 -14.55 -5.80
N ARG A 162 -3.94 -13.64 -5.15
CA ARG A 162 -3.72 -13.68 -3.69
C ARG A 162 -5.00 -13.61 -2.88
N GLU A 163 -5.94 -12.75 -3.27
CA GLU A 163 -7.19 -12.59 -2.53
C GLU A 163 -8.14 -13.77 -2.75
N ILE A 164 -8.07 -14.47 -3.89
CA ILE A 164 -8.73 -15.77 -4.08
C ILE A 164 -8.11 -16.81 -3.14
N ALA A 165 -6.78 -16.89 -3.07
CA ALA A 165 -6.06 -17.80 -2.19
C ALA A 165 -6.42 -17.57 -0.72
N THR A 166 -6.36 -16.32 -0.22
CA THR A 166 -6.73 -15.97 1.16
C THR A 166 -8.18 -16.35 1.50
N ARG A 167 -9.12 -16.18 0.55
CA ARG A 167 -10.51 -16.58 0.77
C ARG A 167 -10.65 -18.09 0.83
N ALA A 168 -9.94 -18.82 -0.01
CA ALA A 168 -9.96 -20.28 -0.01
C ALA A 168 -9.38 -20.85 1.28
N GLU A 169 -8.25 -20.33 1.76
CA GLU A 169 -7.64 -20.74 3.03
C GLU A 169 -8.56 -20.44 4.22
N ALA A 170 -9.24 -19.29 4.21
CA ALA A 170 -10.21 -18.95 5.24
C ALA A 170 -11.42 -19.90 5.24
N LEU A 171 -11.90 -20.31 4.06
CA LEU A 171 -12.95 -21.32 3.92
C LEU A 171 -12.48 -22.68 4.44
N ALA A 172 -11.24 -23.09 4.15
CA ALA A 172 -10.63 -24.31 4.67
C ALA A 172 -10.49 -24.32 6.20
N GLN A 173 -10.31 -23.15 6.81
CA GLN A 173 -10.34 -22.95 8.26
C GLN A 173 -11.76 -22.91 8.86
N GLY A 174 -12.80 -23.20 8.05
CA GLY A 174 -14.20 -23.23 8.49
C GLY A 174 -14.85 -21.85 8.64
N LYS A 175 -14.21 -20.75 8.20
CA LYS A 175 -14.83 -19.42 8.22
C LYS A 175 -15.83 -19.29 7.07
N SER A 176 -16.96 -18.63 7.32
CA SER A 176 -17.88 -18.28 6.23
C SER A 176 -17.31 -17.15 5.36
N LEU A 177 -17.64 -17.13 4.07
CA LEU A 177 -17.22 -16.05 3.17
C LEU A 177 -17.72 -14.67 3.64
N ASP A 178 -18.91 -14.61 4.25
CA ASP A 178 -19.47 -13.36 4.77
C ASP A 178 -18.67 -12.85 5.98
N THR A 179 -18.19 -13.75 6.84
CA THR A 179 -17.26 -13.42 7.94
C THR A 179 -15.98 -12.80 7.38
N VAL A 180 -15.36 -13.41 6.38
CA VAL A 180 -14.12 -12.92 5.75
C VAL A 180 -14.33 -11.53 5.14
N LEU A 181 -15.45 -11.32 4.42
CA LEU A 181 -15.78 -10.03 3.82
C LEU A 181 -16.03 -8.95 4.88
N GLN A 182 -16.67 -9.31 5.99
CA GLN A 182 -16.95 -8.37 7.09
C GLN A 182 -15.68 -8.00 7.86
N GLU A 183 -14.78 -8.95 8.13
CA GLU A 183 -13.46 -8.70 8.69
C GLU A 183 -12.67 -7.70 7.82
N ARG A 184 -12.63 -7.95 6.50
CA ARG A 184 -11.94 -7.07 5.53
C ARG A 184 -12.51 -5.65 5.49
N LYS A 185 -13.85 -5.52 5.50
CA LYS A 185 -14.52 -4.20 5.58
C LYS A 185 -14.15 -3.47 6.87
N THR A 186 -14.10 -4.20 7.98
CA THR A 186 -13.76 -3.66 9.30
C THR A 186 -12.31 -3.17 9.34
N ILE A 187 -11.36 -3.97 8.85
CA ILE A 187 -9.94 -3.60 8.72
C ILE A 187 -9.78 -2.35 7.84
N THR A 188 -10.44 -2.34 6.68
CA THR A 188 -10.39 -1.20 5.75
C THR A 188 -10.91 0.07 6.42
N ARG A 189 -12.06 -0.01 7.09
CA ARG A 189 -12.64 1.13 7.83
C ARG A 189 -11.71 1.62 8.93
N ARG A 190 -11.18 0.72 9.76
CA ARG A 190 -10.21 1.05 10.83
C ARG A 190 -8.98 1.76 10.26
N ASN A 191 -8.41 1.24 9.18
CA ASN A 191 -7.23 1.82 8.54
C ASN A 191 -7.53 3.20 7.94
N THR A 192 -8.69 3.40 7.32
CA THR A 192 -9.12 4.72 6.82
C THR A 192 -9.33 5.71 7.96
N LEU A 193 -9.95 5.28 9.06
CA LEU A 193 -10.15 6.12 10.25
C LEU A 193 -8.85 6.45 11.00
N ALA A 194 -7.80 5.64 10.85
CA ALA A 194 -6.50 5.89 11.45
C ALA A 194 -5.68 6.97 10.70
N LEU A 195 -5.97 7.24 9.41
CA LEU A 195 -5.20 8.19 8.60
C LEU A 195 -5.22 9.63 9.17
N PRO A 196 -6.38 10.21 9.53
CA PRO A 196 -6.42 11.55 10.12
C PRO A 196 -5.60 11.65 11.41
N LEU A 197 -5.65 10.61 12.26
CA LEU A 197 -4.87 10.57 13.50
C LEU A 197 -3.37 10.50 13.22
N ALA A 198 -2.96 9.64 12.28
CA ALA A 198 -1.56 9.49 11.89
C ALA A 198 -0.98 10.78 11.30
N LEU A 199 -1.75 11.53 10.51
CA LEU A 199 -1.35 12.85 9.99
C LEU A 199 -1.40 13.95 11.07
N GLY A 200 -2.41 13.91 11.94
CA GLY A 200 -2.64 14.93 12.96
C GLY A 200 -1.59 14.93 14.07
N LEU A 201 -1.18 13.75 14.55
CA LEU A 201 -0.20 13.63 15.65
C LEU A 201 1.12 14.40 15.41
N PRO A 202 1.85 14.19 14.29
CA PRO A 202 3.08 14.94 14.03
C PRO A 202 2.83 16.43 13.79
N LEU A 203 1.69 16.82 13.22
CA LEU A 203 1.34 18.23 13.06
C LEU A 203 1.08 18.92 14.40
N ILE A 204 0.41 18.25 15.33
CA ILE A 204 0.17 18.75 16.70
C ILE A 204 1.51 18.89 17.45
N ALA A 205 2.38 17.89 17.34
CA ALA A 205 3.75 17.95 17.87
C ALA A 205 4.52 19.17 17.32
N GLY A 206 4.46 19.38 16.00
CA GLY A 206 5.05 20.55 15.34
C GLY A 206 4.46 21.88 15.81
N ALA A 207 3.14 21.96 15.97
CA ALA A 207 2.46 23.14 16.48
C ALA A 207 2.88 23.46 17.92
N ALA A 208 3.00 22.43 18.78
CA ALA A 208 3.49 22.60 20.14
C ALA A 208 4.94 23.14 20.17
N GLY A 209 5.83 22.61 19.33
CA GLY A 209 7.18 23.14 19.17
C GLY A 209 7.23 24.56 18.59
N ALA A 210 6.30 24.90 17.70
CA ALA A 210 6.21 26.24 17.11
C ALA A 210 5.85 27.32 18.14
N VAL A 211 5.04 27.00 19.17
CA VAL A 211 4.74 27.92 20.28
C VAL A 211 6.00 28.35 21.00
N ALA A 212 6.94 27.42 21.28
CA ALA A 212 8.22 27.75 21.90
C ALA A 212 9.16 28.54 20.95
N THR A 213 9.00 28.35 19.65
CA THR A 213 9.89 28.89 18.62
C THR A 213 9.56 30.33 18.24
N THR A 214 8.29 30.68 18.03
CA THR A 214 7.87 31.97 17.45
C THR A 214 8.32 33.18 18.26
N GLN A 215 8.25 33.12 19.59
CA GLN A 215 8.68 34.21 20.46
C GLN A 215 10.21 34.42 20.44
N SER A 216 10.98 33.33 20.39
CA SER A 216 12.45 33.38 20.37
C SER A 216 13.01 33.74 19.00
N LEU A 217 12.27 33.46 17.91
CA LEU A 217 12.68 33.81 16.54
C LEU A 217 12.82 35.31 16.30
N THR A 218 11.97 36.14 16.92
CA THR A 218 12.00 37.60 16.72
C THR A 218 12.90 38.34 17.71
N SER A 219 13.32 37.67 18.79
CA SER A 219 14.10 38.22 19.88
C SER A 219 15.51 37.59 19.93
N TRP A 220 15.71 36.58 20.78
CA TRP A 220 17.00 35.96 21.07
C TRP A 220 17.69 35.36 19.83
N TYR A 221 16.95 34.64 18.98
CA TYR A 221 17.52 33.94 17.83
C TYR A 221 18.11 34.91 16.80
N LYS A 222 17.53 36.11 16.64
CA LYS A 222 18.09 37.14 15.73
C LYS A 222 19.49 37.57 16.16
N CYS A 223 19.75 37.66 17.46
CA CYS A 223 21.02 38.13 18.03
C CYS A 223 22.16 37.11 17.96
N LEU A 224 21.86 35.82 17.71
CA LEU A 224 22.87 34.78 17.58
C LEU A 224 23.71 34.96 16.31
N LYS A 225 25.02 34.74 16.43
CA LYS A 225 25.90 34.52 15.28
C LYS A 225 25.51 33.21 14.60
N LYS A 226 25.28 33.26 13.28
CA LYS A 226 24.85 32.11 12.47
C LYS A 226 25.86 31.87 11.34
N PRO A 227 26.04 30.62 10.89
CA PRO A 227 26.85 30.34 9.71
C PRO A 227 26.22 30.95 8.45
N THR A 228 27.04 31.22 7.43
CA THR A 228 26.61 31.82 6.16
C THR A 228 25.61 30.94 5.38
N TRP A 229 25.62 29.63 5.62
CA TRP A 229 24.71 28.65 5.02
C TRP A 229 23.41 28.45 5.82
N ASN A 230 23.15 29.25 6.86
CA ASN A 230 21.87 29.22 7.58
C ASN A 230 20.72 29.69 6.66
N PRO A 231 19.67 28.87 6.44
CA PRO A 231 18.56 29.23 5.57
C PRO A 231 17.75 30.40 6.13
N PRO A 232 17.06 31.16 5.27
CA PRO A 232 16.04 32.12 5.70
C PRO A 232 14.97 31.45 6.59
N ASN A 233 14.51 32.15 7.64
CA ASN A 233 13.52 31.64 8.60
C ASN A 233 12.21 31.16 7.92
N SER A 234 11.83 31.76 6.79
CA SER A 234 10.62 31.40 6.03
C SER A 234 10.67 30.00 5.43
N ILE A 235 11.84 29.40 5.25
CA ILE A 235 11.99 28.04 4.68
C ILE A 235 11.62 26.96 5.70
N PHE A 236 11.88 27.20 6.98
CA PHE A 236 11.70 26.18 8.03
C PHE A 236 10.24 25.74 8.17
N GLY A 237 9.28 26.67 8.13
CA GLY A 237 7.85 26.36 8.27
C GLY A 237 7.36 25.36 7.22
N PRO A 238 7.44 25.68 5.91
CA PRO A 238 7.03 24.77 4.84
C PRO A 238 7.74 23.42 4.88
N VAL A 239 9.06 23.41 5.11
CA VAL A 239 9.82 22.14 5.20
C VAL A 239 9.28 21.28 6.33
N TRP A 240 9.15 21.81 7.56
CA TRP A 240 8.65 21.04 8.68
C TRP A 240 7.21 20.57 8.48
N THR A 241 6.32 21.39 7.93
CA THR A 241 4.95 20.97 7.59
C THR A 241 4.96 19.78 6.61
N THR A 242 5.77 19.84 5.55
CA THR A 242 5.92 18.72 4.61
C THR A 242 6.46 17.47 5.30
N LEU A 243 7.49 17.60 6.14
CA LEU A 243 8.09 16.48 6.86
C LEU A 243 7.08 15.83 7.82
N TYR A 244 6.30 16.61 8.57
CA TYR A 244 5.27 16.07 9.45
C TYR A 244 4.18 15.29 8.70
N LEU A 245 3.76 15.78 7.52
CA LEU A 245 2.84 15.04 6.66
C LEU A 245 3.43 13.73 6.16
N MET A 246 4.72 13.72 5.77
CA MET A 246 5.43 12.51 5.34
C MET A 246 5.58 11.51 6.49
N MET A 247 5.90 11.97 7.70
CA MET A 247 5.96 11.15 8.92
C MET A 247 4.61 10.51 9.24
N GLY A 248 3.54 11.30 9.18
CA GLY A 248 2.18 10.82 9.41
C GLY A 248 1.76 9.79 8.36
N LEU A 249 2.03 10.05 7.08
CA LEU A 249 1.79 9.08 6.01
C LEU A 249 2.60 7.79 6.21
N ALA A 250 3.89 7.90 6.55
CA ALA A 250 4.75 6.75 6.79
C ALA A 250 4.23 5.88 7.95
N SER A 251 3.86 6.49 9.09
CA SER A 251 3.31 5.76 10.23
C SER A 251 1.96 5.10 9.91
N TRP A 252 1.11 5.76 9.11
CA TRP A 252 -0.12 5.15 8.60
C TRP A 252 0.15 3.94 7.71
N LEU A 253 1.09 4.04 6.76
CA LEU A 253 1.46 2.93 5.88
C LEU A 253 1.98 1.71 6.66
N VAL A 254 2.66 1.93 7.79
CA VAL A 254 3.07 0.88 8.74
C VAL A 254 1.86 0.32 9.49
N TRP A 255 0.99 1.17 10.03
CA TRP A 255 -0.23 0.76 10.73
C TRP A 255 -1.14 -0.13 9.88
N THR A 256 -1.23 0.12 8.56
CA THR A 256 -2.05 -0.71 7.66
C THR A 256 -1.62 -2.19 7.58
N ARG A 257 -0.42 -2.54 8.07
CA ARG A 257 0.10 -3.92 8.11
C ARG A 257 -0.09 -4.61 9.46
N ARG A 258 -0.79 -3.97 10.40
CA ARG A 258 -0.92 -4.47 11.78
C ARG A 258 -1.51 -5.88 11.88
N ASP A 259 -2.48 -6.22 11.03
CA ASP A 259 -3.12 -7.55 11.09
C ASP A 259 -2.20 -8.67 10.56
N GLU A 260 -1.17 -8.33 9.79
CA GLU A 260 -0.19 -9.27 9.22
C GLU A 260 1.09 -9.37 10.09
N GLN A 261 1.52 -8.26 10.69
CA GLN A 261 2.84 -8.11 11.32
C GLN A 261 2.76 -7.33 12.65
N GLU A 262 1.89 -7.77 13.55
CA GLU A 262 1.56 -6.99 14.77
C GLU A 262 2.81 -6.65 15.62
N THR A 263 3.71 -7.61 15.83
CA THR A 263 4.90 -7.42 16.66
C THR A 263 5.84 -6.36 16.08
N GLU A 264 6.13 -6.45 14.79
CA GLU A 264 7.00 -5.54 14.05
C GLU A 264 6.39 -4.15 13.97
N VAL A 265 5.08 -4.06 13.70
CA VAL A 265 4.34 -2.79 13.64
C VAL A 265 4.35 -2.09 15.00
N ASN A 266 4.07 -2.81 16.08
CA ASN A 266 4.07 -2.25 17.43
C ASN A 266 5.48 -1.77 17.83
N GLY A 267 6.52 -2.55 17.52
CA GLY A 267 7.91 -2.14 17.74
C GLY A 267 8.30 -0.89 16.93
N ALA A 268 7.92 -0.85 15.66
CA ALA A 268 8.18 0.29 14.78
C ALA A 268 7.49 1.57 15.26
N LEU A 269 6.21 1.49 15.65
CA LEU A 269 5.44 2.64 16.13
C LEU A 269 5.91 3.13 17.50
N ARG A 270 6.49 2.27 18.35
CA ARG A 270 7.16 2.69 19.59
C ARG A 270 8.38 3.57 19.29
N TRP A 271 9.26 3.14 18.38
CA TRP A 271 10.41 3.97 17.97
C TRP A 271 9.96 5.30 17.36
N TYR A 272 8.91 5.27 16.52
CA TYR A 272 8.30 6.48 15.96
C TYR A 272 7.79 7.44 17.05
N GLY A 273 7.10 6.92 18.07
CA GLY A 273 6.60 7.72 19.19
C GLY A 273 7.74 8.37 19.98
N VAL A 274 8.78 7.60 20.30
CA VAL A 274 9.98 8.10 21.00
C VAL A 274 10.67 9.19 20.18
N GLN A 275 10.90 8.97 18.88
CA GLN A 275 11.57 9.95 18.04
C GLN A 275 10.71 11.22 17.88
N LEU A 276 9.37 11.10 17.82
CA LEU A 276 8.48 12.27 17.76
C LEU A 276 8.51 13.08 19.06
N GLY A 277 8.71 12.40 20.20
CA GLY A 277 8.95 13.03 21.50
C GLY A 277 10.19 13.89 21.49
N PHE A 278 11.34 13.33 21.07
CA PHE A 278 12.60 14.09 20.92
C PHE A 278 12.47 15.24 19.91
N ASN A 279 11.80 15.00 18.77
CA ASN A 279 11.54 16.03 17.76
C ASN A 279 10.81 17.25 18.35
N THR A 280 9.82 17.00 19.20
CA THR A 280 9.06 18.05 19.88
C THR A 280 9.91 18.75 20.95
N LEU A 281 10.61 17.96 21.78
CA LEU A 281 11.44 18.42 22.88
C LEU A 281 12.56 19.37 22.41
N TRP A 282 13.17 19.10 21.26
CA TRP A 282 14.20 19.94 20.68
C TRP A 282 13.82 21.42 20.62
N SER A 283 12.58 21.72 20.20
CA SER A 283 12.10 23.11 20.08
C SER A 283 12.03 23.82 21.43
N PHE A 284 11.63 23.09 22.48
CA PHE A 284 11.59 23.62 23.85
C PHE A 284 12.99 23.83 24.41
N LEU A 285 13.94 22.93 24.15
CA LEU A 285 15.32 23.08 24.62
C LEU A 285 16.04 24.22 23.90
N PHE A 286 15.97 24.25 22.57
CA PHE A 286 16.70 25.21 21.76
C PHE A 286 16.09 26.61 21.87
N PHE A 287 14.78 26.76 21.67
CA PHE A 287 14.14 28.08 21.64
C PHE A 287 13.48 28.48 22.96
N GLY A 288 12.89 27.53 23.69
CA GLY A 288 12.24 27.79 24.97
C GLY A 288 13.24 28.11 26.07
N LEU A 289 14.14 27.15 26.35
CA LEU A 289 15.19 27.30 27.36
C LEU A 289 16.41 28.09 26.87
N ARG A 290 16.51 28.32 25.56
CA ARG A 290 17.66 29.02 24.94
C ARG A 290 18.98 28.32 25.26
N ARG A 291 18.96 26.99 25.25
CA ARG A 291 20.10 26.10 25.56
C ARG A 291 20.48 25.27 24.33
N PRO A 292 21.20 25.85 23.35
CA PRO A 292 21.70 25.12 22.18
C PRO A 292 22.56 23.90 22.52
N ASP A 293 23.22 23.92 23.67
CA ASP A 293 24.02 22.82 24.22
C ASP A 293 23.15 21.60 24.58
N LEU A 294 22.05 21.80 25.33
CA LEU A 294 21.12 20.72 25.66
C LEU A 294 20.42 20.20 24.40
N ALA A 295 20.11 21.09 23.47
CA ALA A 295 19.54 20.74 22.18
C ALA A 295 20.47 19.86 21.32
N LEU A 296 21.79 19.90 21.53
CA LEU A 296 22.73 18.98 20.85
C LEU A 296 22.61 17.54 21.34
N PHE A 297 22.46 17.34 22.65
CA PHE A 297 22.24 16.00 23.20
C PHE A 297 20.90 15.43 22.73
N ASP A 298 19.87 16.27 22.73
CA ASP A 298 18.53 15.91 22.24
C ASP A 298 18.54 15.58 20.75
N ILE A 299 19.17 16.41 19.90
CA ILE A 299 19.19 16.15 18.44
C ILE A 299 20.01 14.91 18.08
N ALA A 300 21.03 14.56 18.87
CA ALA A 300 21.76 13.30 18.71
C ALA A 300 20.89 12.07 19.08
N ALA A 301 20.11 12.17 20.16
CA ALA A 301 19.13 11.15 20.54
C ALA A 301 18.00 11.04 19.49
N LEU A 302 17.50 12.17 18.99
CA LEU A 302 16.54 12.26 17.90
C LEU A 302 17.07 11.56 16.64
N TRP A 303 18.30 11.87 16.23
CA TRP A 303 18.91 11.27 15.05
C TRP A 303 19.01 9.75 15.17
N SER A 304 19.43 9.26 16.34
CA SER A 304 19.56 7.83 16.63
C SER A 304 18.21 7.09 16.64
N THR A 305 17.21 7.69 17.28
CA THR A 305 15.84 7.13 17.35
C THR A 305 15.13 7.21 16.00
N LEU A 306 15.41 8.23 15.19
CA LEU A 306 14.96 8.33 13.81
C LEU A 306 15.58 7.24 12.94
N LEU A 307 16.89 6.98 13.06
CA LEU A 307 17.54 5.89 12.34
C LEU A 307 16.93 4.53 12.73
N ALA A 308 16.70 4.28 14.02
CA ALA A 308 15.99 3.09 14.49
C ALA A 308 14.58 3.00 13.89
N THR A 309 13.85 4.12 13.84
CA THR A 309 12.52 4.19 13.21
C THR A 309 12.58 3.81 11.73
N ILE A 310 13.56 4.32 10.97
CA ILE A 310 13.73 4.00 9.53
C ILE A 310 14.02 2.51 9.34
N ILE A 311 14.92 1.94 10.16
CA ILE A 311 15.26 0.52 10.09
C ILE A 311 14.03 -0.35 10.42
N SER A 312 13.28 0.00 11.47
CA SER A 312 12.05 -0.70 11.84
C SER A 312 10.95 -0.56 10.78
N PHE A 313 10.76 0.63 10.22
CA PHE A 313 9.77 0.88 9.15
C PHE A 313 10.13 0.10 7.88
N LYS A 314 11.43 -0.05 7.57
CA LYS A 314 11.90 -0.80 6.41
C LYS A 314 11.51 -2.28 6.51
N ARG A 315 11.54 -2.86 7.72
CA ARG A 315 11.15 -4.25 7.97
C ARG A 315 9.66 -4.50 7.72
N VAL A 316 8.81 -3.52 8.01
CA VAL A 316 7.36 -3.62 7.76
C VAL A 316 7.00 -3.23 6.33
N ARG A 317 7.50 -2.08 5.86
CA ARG A 317 7.18 -1.54 4.53
C ARG A 317 8.25 -0.54 4.07
N GLN A 318 9.03 -0.92 3.06
CA GLN A 318 10.12 -0.09 2.51
C GLN A 318 9.68 1.32 2.09
N VAL A 319 8.49 1.47 1.48
CA VAL A 319 7.96 2.78 1.08
C VAL A 319 7.81 3.73 2.29
N ALA A 320 7.41 3.20 3.45
CA ALA A 320 7.29 4.01 4.66
C ALA A 320 8.67 4.49 5.15
N ALA A 321 9.70 3.65 5.07
CA ALA A 321 11.07 4.05 5.40
C ALA A 321 11.64 5.10 4.42
N LEU A 322 11.37 4.95 3.12
CA LEU A 322 11.81 5.91 2.10
C LEU A 322 11.19 7.30 2.30
N LEU A 323 9.93 7.37 2.75
CA LEU A 323 9.28 8.63 3.11
C LEU A 323 9.97 9.36 4.28
N LEU A 324 10.72 8.65 5.13
CA LEU A 324 11.46 9.25 6.23
C LEU A 324 12.89 9.69 5.85
N VAL A 325 13.37 9.35 4.65
CA VAL A 325 14.72 9.75 4.21
C VAL A 325 14.88 11.28 4.10
N PRO A 326 13.94 12.04 3.49
CA PRO A 326 14.04 13.50 3.49
C PRO A 326 14.06 14.10 4.89
N TYR A 327 13.31 13.50 5.83
CA TYR A 327 13.34 13.92 7.24
C TYR A 327 14.70 13.65 7.88
N PHE A 328 15.29 12.49 7.66
CA PHE A 328 16.62 12.15 8.17
C PHE A 328 17.73 13.08 7.64
N LEU A 329 17.69 13.42 6.35
CA LEU A 329 18.62 14.39 5.77
C LEU A 329 18.44 15.77 6.40
N TRP A 330 17.20 16.19 6.63
CA TRP A 330 16.89 17.46 7.29
C TRP A 330 17.37 17.50 8.74
N VAL A 331 17.17 16.44 9.53
CA VAL A 331 17.67 16.36 10.92
C VAL A 331 19.20 16.34 10.95
N SER A 332 19.85 15.68 9.98
CA SER A 332 21.31 15.70 9.85
C SER A 332 21.81 17.13 9.59
N PHE A 333 21.15 17.85 8.68
CA PHE A 333 21.43 19.27 8.45
C PHE A 333 21.19 20.13 9.70
N ALA A 334 20.06 19.93 10.38
CA ALA A 334 19.73 20.66 11.61
C ALA A 334 20.74 20.38 12.74
N SER A 335 21.30 19.17 12.81
CA SER A 335 22.35 18.80 13.76
C SER A 335 23.64 19.60 13.51
N LEU A 336 24.05 19.71 12.24
CA LEU A 336 25.18 20.56 11.86
C LEU A 336 24.90 22.03 12.18
N LEU A 337 23.69 22.52 11.91
CA LEU A 337 23.28 23.90 12.19
C LEU A 337 23.30 24.20 13.69
N ASN A 338 22.72 23.33 14.51
CA ASN A 338 22.73 23.46 15.96
C ASN A 338 24.18 23.49 16.48
N THR A 339 25.05 22.63 15.95
CA THR A 339 26.46 22.56 16.34
C THR A 339 27.20 23.85 15.99
N ALA A 340 27.02 24.35 14.77
CA ALA A 340 27.61 25.60 14.32
C ALA A 340 27.15 26.80 15.16
N ILE A 341 25.84 26.89 15.45
CA ILE A 341 25.28 27.96 16.28
C ILE A 341 25.85 27.88 17.70
N TRP A 342 25.90 26.70 18.31
CA TRP A 342 26.48 26.53 19.63
C TRP A 342 27.95 26.96 19.64
N TRP A 343 28.76 26.45 18.70
CA TRP A 343 30.19 26.74 18.62
C TRP A 343 30.49 28.23 18.46
N LEU A 344 29.76 28.92 17.57
CA LEU A 344 29.94 30.36 17.31
C LEU A 344 29.56 31.26 18.50
N ASN A 345 28.84 30.72 19.49
CA ASN A 345 28.31 31.48 20.62
C ASN A 345 28.70 30.88 21.99
N ARG A 346 29.66 29.94 22.04
CA ARG A 346 30.05 29.22 23.28
C ARG A 346 30.88 30.03 24.29
N GLU A 347 31.49 31.12 23.84
CA GLU A 347 32.39 31.98 24.65
C GLU A 347 31.66 33.20 25.24
N LYS A 348 30.32 33.17 25.20
CA LYS A 348 29.41 34.08 25.90
C LYS A 348 28.48 33.25 26.76
#